data_AF-A0A497NBE0-F1
#
_entry.id   AF-A0A497NBE0-F1
#
_cell.length_a   1.000
_cell.length_b   1.000
_cell.length_c   1.000
_cell.angle_alpha   90.00
_cell.angle_beta   90.00
_cell.angle_gamma   90.00
#
_symmetry.space_group_name_H-M   'P 1'
#
loop_
_entity.id
_entity.type
_entity.pdbx_description
1 polymer ?
#
loop_
_entity_poly.entity_id
_entity_poly.type
_entity_poly.pdbx_seq_one_letter_code
_entity_poly.pdbx_strand_id
1 'polypeptide(L)'
;MDVAALVTGGKDSALALYRVLKEGYNVKYLAAMIPQRENSWMFHYPNIRLTDLFAEAVGIPLVKAETSGIKEEELQDLKRLLMELDVEGVVSGAIASEYQK
;
A
#
# COMPACT_ATOMS: atom_id res chain seq x y z
N MET A 1 -18.42 2.29 -0.07
CA MET A 1 -17.52 1.29 -0.64
C MET A 1 -16.36 1.13 0.31
N ASP A 2 -16.09 -0.11 0.71
CA ASP A 2 -15.01 -0.46 1.63
C ASP A 2 -13.73 -0.67 0.83
N VAL A 3 -12.64 0.00 1.20
CA VAL A 3 -11.38 -0.05 0.44
C VAL A 3 -10.16 -0.26 1.32
N ALA A 4 -9.12 -0.82 0.71
CA ALA A 4 -7.76 -0.82 1.26
C ALA A 4 -6.90 0.21 0.53
N ALA A 5 -6.10 1.00 1.25
CA ALA A 5 -5.19 1.96 0.65
C ALA A 5 -3.73 1.45 0.70
N LEU A 6 -3.09 1.37 -0.46
CA LEU A 6 -1.66 1.03 -0.54
C LEU A 6 -0.82 2.21 -0.05
N VAL A 7 -0.03 2.00 1.00
CA VAL A 7 0.79 3.03 1.63
C VAL A 7 2.27 2.67 1.64
N THR A 8 3.10 3.68 1.41
CA THR A 8 4.56 3.56 1.50
C THR A 8 5.19 4.56 2.47
N GLY A 9 4.37 5.42 3.08
CA GLY A 9 4.82 6.60 3.84
C GLY A 9 5.23 7.77 2.93
N GLY A 10 5.21 7.59 1.61
CA GLY A 10 5.52 8.64 0.64
C GLY A 10 4.33 9.56 0.35
N LYS A 11 4.64 10.75 -0.18
CA LYS A 11 3.67 11.82 -0.50
C LYS A 11 2.51 11.36 -1.39
N ASP A 12 2.78 10.48 -2.36
CA ASP A 12 1.80 10.08 -3.36
C ASP A 12 0.75 9.14 -2.74
N SER A 13 1.20 8.19 -1.91
CA SER A 13 0.30 7.33 -1.13
C SER A 13 -0.51 8.10 -0.09
N ALA A 14 0.11 9.10 0.56
CA ALA A 14 -0.58 9.97 1.50
C ALA A 14 -1.65 10.83 0.81
N LEU A 15 -1.35 11.35 -0.39
CA LEU A 15 -2.31 12.10 -1.19
C LEU A 15 -3.46 11.21 -1.70
N ALA A 16 -3.18 9.97 -2.10
CA ALA A 16 -4.19 9.01 -2.53
C ALA A 16 -5.16 8.68 -1.37
N LEU A 17 -4.62 8.41 -0.18
CA LEU A 17 -5.40 8.21 1.04
C LEU A 17 -6.26 9.46 1.36
N TYR A 18 -5.68 10.65 1.31
CA TYR A 18 -6.41 11.89 1.57
C TYR A 18 -7.60 12.07 0.61
N ARG A 19 -7.40 11.83 -0.70
CA ARG A 19 -8.45 11.98 -1.70
C ARG A 19 -9.59 10.99 -1.46
N VAL A 20 -9.28 9.72 -1.24
CA VAL A 20 -10.32 8.70 -1.07
C VAL A 20 -11.14 8.93 0.21
N LEU A 21 -10.49 9.40 1.29
CA LEU A 21 -11.17 9.81 2.52
C LEU A 21 -12.08 11.03 2.28
N LYS A 22 -11.62 12.01 1.49
CA LYS A 22 -12.43 13.20 1.14
C LYS A 22 -13.63 12.86 0.26
N GLU A 23 -13.52 11.83 -0.56
CA GLU A 23 -14.62 11.31 -1.37
C GLU A 23 -15.62 10.46 -0.55
N GLY A 24 -15.34 10.21 0.74
CA GLY A 24 -16.25 9.53 1.65
C GLY A 24 -16.18 8.00 1.60
N TYR A 25 -15.13 7.43 1.01
CA TYR A 25 -14.91 5.99 1.06
C TYR A 25 -14.51 5.54 2.46
N ASN A 26 -14.90 4.32 2.82
CA ASN A 26 -14.53 3.71 4.09
C ASN A 26 -13.18 2.98 3.93
N VAL A 27 -12.09 3.63 4.33
CA VAL A 27 -10.76 3.03 4.29
C VAL A 27 -10.59 2.13 5.53
N LYS A 28 -10.88 0.84 5.37
CA LYS A 28 -10.79 -0.15 6.46
C LYS A 28 -9.35 -0.46 6.85
N TYR A 29 -8.46 -0.50 5.85
CA TYR A 29 -7.08 -0.94 6.03
C TYR A 29 -6.13 -0.07 5.22
N LEU A 30 -4.96 0.19 5.81
CA LEU A 30 -3.76 0.50 5.08
C LEU A 30 -3.01 -0.80 4.77
N ALA A 31 -2.42 -0.89 3.59
CA ALA A 31 -1.65 -2.06 3.18
C ALA A 31 -0.26 -1.63 2.70
N ALA A 32 0.79 -2.27 3.21
CA ALA A 32 2.17 -1.99 2.83
C ALA A 32 2.95 -3.28 2.52
N MET A 33 3.62 -3.30 1.38
CA MET A 33 4.59 -4.35 1.04
C MET A 33 5.98 -3.92 1.49
N ILE A 34 6.67 -4.78 2.23
CA ILE A 34 8.03 -4.57 2.73
C ILE A 34 9.00 -5.35 1.82
N PRO A 35 9.67 -4.70 0.86
CA PRO A 35 10.65 -5.39 0.04
C PRO A 35 11.88 -5.76 0.86
N GLN A 36 12.36 -7.00 0.70
CA GLN A 36 13.60 -7.48 1.33
C GLN A 36 14.86 -6.94 0.64
N ARG A 37 14.73 -6.36 -0.56
CA ARG A 37 15.82 -5.82 -1.37
C ARG A 37 15.65 -4.32 -1.56
N GLU A 38 16.77 -3.59 -1.49
CA GLU A 38 16.77 -2.13 -1.65
C GLU A 38 16.38 -1.69 -3.07
N ASN A 39 16.73 -2.50 -4.07
CA ASN A 39 16.47 -2.25 -5.48
C ASN A 39 15.18 -2.96 -5.96
N SER A 40 14.10 -2.91 -5.17
CA SER A 40 12.79 -3.41 -5.64
C SER A 40 12.31 -2.57 -6.83
N TRP A 41 11.76 -3.24 -7.84
CA TRP A 41 11.23 -2.60 -9.03
C TRP A 41 9.84 -2.01 -8.79
N MET A 42 9.03 -2.66 -7.95
CA MET A 42 7.64 -2.25 -7.71
C MET A 42 7.43 -1.46 -6.43
N PHE A 43 8.11 -1.81 -5.34
CA PHE A 43 7.80 -1.32 -4.00
C PHE A 43 8.86 -0.37 -3.46
N HIS A 44 8.39 0.64 -2.73
CA HIS A 44 9.24 1.63 -2.09
C HIS A 44 9.95 1.02 -0.87
N TYR A 45 11.28 0.90 -0.94
CA TYR A 45 12.10 0.40 0.17
C TYR A 45 12.40 1.44 1.26
N PRO A 46 12.79 2.68 0.95
CA PRO A 46 13.26 3.62 1.96
C PRO A 46 12.20 3.88 3.03
N ASN A 47 12.59 3.74 4.30
CA ASN A 47 11.74 4.06 5.45
C ASN A 47 10.37 3.35 5.48
N ILE A 48 10.18 2.24 4.74
CA ILE A 48 8.89 1.54 4.70
C ILE A 48 8.43 1.09 6.09
N ARG A 49 9.37 0.85 7.02
CA ARG A 49 9.09 0.54 8.43
C ARG A 49 8.43 1.69 9.19
N LEU A 50 8.56 2.94 8.73
CA LEU A 50 7.89 4.10 9.34
C LEU A 50 6.40 4.17 8.98
N THR A 51 5.89 3.28 8.11
CA THR A 51 4.45 3.17 7.86
C THR A 51 3.65 2.85 9.12
N ASP A 52 4.26 2.25 10.14
CA ASP A 52 3.65 2.06 11.46
C ASP A 52 3.26 3.39 12.11
N LEU A 53 4.17 4.37 12.11
CA LEU A 53 3.91 5.72 12.64
C LEU A 53 2.88 6.47 11.78
N PHE A 54 2.91 6.26 10.47
CA PHE A 54 1.91 6.81 9.57
C PHE A 54 0.51 6.27 9.91
N ALA A 55 0.38 4.97 10.13
CA ALA A 55 -0.87 4.31 10.49
C ALA A 55 -1.40 4.77 11.85
N GLU A 56 -0.51 4.89 12.83
CA GLU A 56 -0.82 5.45 14.16
C GLU A 56 -1.36 6.88 14.04
N ALA A 57 -0.70 7.73 13.24
CA ALA A 57 -1.09 9.12 13.07
C ALA A 57 -2.46 9.29 12.40
N VAL A 58 -2.83 8.40 11.48
CA VAL A 58 -4.15 8.46 10.81
C VAL A 58 -5.23 7.63 11.50
N GLY A 59 -4.86 6.76 12.46
CA GLY A 59 -5.80 5.93 13.21
C GLY A 59 -6.46 4.81 12.41
N ILE A 60 -5.82 4.34 11.33
CA ILE A 60 -6.34 3.27 10.45
C ILE A 60 -5.44 2.02 10.60
N PRO A 61 -6.01 0.81 10.76
CA PRO A 61 -5.23 -0.42 10.86
C PRO A 61 -4.29 -0.63 9.67
N LEU A 62 -3.05 -1.03 9.95
CA LEU A 62 -2.04 -1.34 8.93
C LEU A 62 -1.79 -2.83 8.84
N VAL A 63 -1.88 -3.37 7.63
CA VAL A 63 -1.50 -4.74 7.30
C VAL A 63 -0.23 -4.71 6.47
N LYS A 64 0.74 -5.56 6.82
CA LYS A 64 2.06 -5.60 6.18
C LYS A 64 2.37 -7.01 5.71
N ALA A 65 2.98 -7.13 4.54
CA ALA A 65 3.56 -8.37 4.08
C ALA A 65 4.97 -8.13 3.53
N GLU A 66 5.85 -9.10 3.69
CA GLU A 66 7.17 -9.07 3.06
C GLU A 66 7.08 -9.52 1.60
N THR A 67 8.00 -9.05 0.77
CA THR A 67 8.18 -9.53 -0.60
C THR A 67 9.65 -9.66 -0.94
N SER A 68 9.98 -10.67 -1.73
CA SER A 68 11.33 -10.88 -2.26
C SER A 68 11.76 -9.75 -3.21
N GLY A 69 10.80 -8.98 -3.75
CA GLY A 69 11.03 -7.95 -4.76
C GLY A 69 11.53 -8.51 -6.09
N ILE A 70 11.33 -9.82 -6.32
CA ILE A 70 11.58 -10.46 -7.60
C ILE A 70 10.41 -10.13 -8.52
N LYS A 71 10.75 -9.69 -9.73
CA LYS A 71 9.80 -9.33 -10.78
C LYS A 71 8.76 -10.45 -10.96
N GLU A 72 7.48 -10.10 -11.11
CA GLU A 72 6.31 -10.99 -11.20
C GLU A 72 5.91 -11.73 -9.91
N GLU A 73 6.86 -12.17 -9.08
CA GLU A 73 6.55 -12.78 -7.77
C GLU A 73 5.94 -11.76 -6.81
N GLU A 74 6.43 -10.53 -6.87
CA GLU A 74 6.00 -9.40 -6.03
C GLU A 74 4.51 -9.06 -6.21
N LEU A 75 3.95 -9.30 -7.41
CA LEU A 75 2.52 -9.16 -7.69
C LEU A 75 1.69 -10.24 -6.99
N GLN A 76 2.21 -11.47 -6.93
CA GLN A 76 1.53 -12.56 -6.22
C GLN A 76 1.59 -12.35 -4.71
N ASP A 77 2.68 -11.80 -4.19
CA ASP A 77 2.77 -11.39 -2.77
C ASP A 77 1.70 -10.35 -2.42
N LEU A 78 1.59 -9.29 -3.23
CA LEU A 78 0.57 -8.26 -3.04
C LEU A 78 -0.85 -8.84 -3.14
N LYS A 79 -1.10 -9.72 -4.13
CA LYS A 79 -2.40 -10.37 -4.28
C LYS A 79 -2.76 -11.19 -3.05
N ARG A 80 -1.82 -11.95 -2.48
CA ARG A 80 -2.03 -12.72 -1.25
C ARG A 80 -2.43 -11.81 -0.09
N LEU A 81 -1.69 -10.72 0.13
CA LEU A 81 -2.00 -9.74 1.15
C LEU A 81 -3.43 -9.17 0.98
N LEU A 82 -3.79 -8.78 -0.25
CA LEU A 82 -5.09 -8.17 -0.52
C LEU A 82 -6.26 -9.15 -0.41
N MET A 83 -6.05 -10.44 -0.70
CA MET A 83 -7.09 -11.47 -0.57
C MET A 83 -7.49 -11.77 0.87
N GLU A 84 -6.66 -11.39 1.85
CA GLU A 84 -6.98 -11.51 3.27
C GLU A 84 -7.83 -10.34 3.79
N LEU A 85 -8.03 -9.30 2.97
CA LEU A 85 -8.77 -8.09 3.36
C LEU A 85 -10.22 -8.15 2.90
N ASP A 86 -11.13 -7.90 3.82
CA ASP A 86 -12.56 -7.72 3.54
C ASP A 86 -12.83 -6.31 2.98
N VAL A 87 -12.52 -6.12 1.70
CA VAL A 87 -12.68 -4.85 0.95
C VAL A 87 -13.19 -5.08 -0.48
N GLU A 88 -13.85 -4.07 -1.02
CA GLU A 88 -14.45 -4.08 -2.36
C GLU A 88 -13.51 -3.46 -3.42
N GLY A 89 -12.47 -2.75 -2.98
CA GLY A 89 -11.52 -2.09 -3.88
C GLY A 89 -10.19 -1.74 -3.23
N VAL A 90 -9.23 -1.36 -4.07
CA VAL A 90 -7.87 -0.99 -3.67
C VAL A 90 -7.52 0.38 -4.23
N VAL A 91 -6.94 1.22 -3.39
CA VAL A 91 -6.47 2.56 -3.76
C VAL A 91 -4.96 2.53 -3.92
N SER A 92 -4.48 2.95 -5.08
CA SER A 92 -3.04 3.07 -5.37
C SER A 92 -2.66 4.54 -5.58
N GLY A 93 -1.48 4.91 -5.07
CA GLY A 93 -0.84 6.19 -5.35
C GLY A 93 0.06 6.16 -6.59
N ALA A 94 -0.01 5.14 -7.43
CA ALA A 94 0.75 5.07 -8.67
C ALA A 94 0.34 6.20 -9.62
N ILE A 95 1.32 6.98 -10.09
CA ILE A 95 1.06 8.15 -10.95
C ILE A 95 1.43 7.84 -12.40
N ALA A 96 2.73 7.64 -12.68
CA ALA A 96 3.27 7.65 -14.04
C ALA A 96 3.83 6.29 -14.50
N SER A 97 4.09 5.35 -13.60
CA SER A 97 4.69 4.07 -13.95
C SER A 97 3.64 3.12 -14.53
N GLU A 98 3.77 2.78 -15.81
CA GLU A 98 2.96 1.73 -16.46
C GLU A 98 3.25 0.33 -15.89
N TYR A 99 4.40 0.14 -15.23
CA TYR A 99 4.70 -1.12 -14.53
C TYR A 99 3.94 -1.24 -13.20
N GLN A 100 3.57 -0.12 -12.57
CA GLN A 100 2.84 -0.11 -11.30
C GLN A 100 1.32 0.01 -11.45
N LYS A 101 0.84 0.35 -12.65
CA LYS A 101 -0.60 0.39 -12.97
C LYS A 101 -1.12 -0.99 -13.30
#